data_AF-A0A951I381-F1
#
_entry.id   AF-A0A951I381-F1
#
_cell.length_a   1.000
_cell.length_b   1.000
_cell.length_c   1.000
_cell.angle_alpha   90.00
_cell.angle_beta   90.00
_cell.angle_gamma   90.00
#
_symmetry.space_group_name_H-M   'P 1'
#
loop_
_entity.id
_entity.type
_entity.pdbx_description
1 polymer ?
#
loop_
_entity_poly.entity_id
_entity_poly.type
_entity_poly.pdbx_seq_one_letter_code
_entity_poly.pdbx_strand_id
1 'polypeptide(L)'
;MRCLPVLLLLFSTACQSNSNSSSRGIIIVNSPVTGEVRRVLVREGASVNEGAALFEIAVISEAPTVKPSPGEDPQQRAARTVEAAQSDIEKARAEVVRTEIEVNRLTPLVASGDAPQAQLDGARAEYERAQQRLRQAQSAAQNAQAGLVAARQPTAQQPAPPSATAPTEQLVTARASSAGTVSAISIQPGQRVTAGQPLATLRAE
;
A
#
# COMPACT_ATOMS: atom_id res chain seq x y z
N MET A 1 -6.20 -19.14 76.72
CA MET A 1 -7.47 -18.42 77.00
C MET A 1 -7.13 -17.00 77.43
N ARG A 2 -7.80 -16.01 76.82
CA ARG A 2 -7.94 -14.60 77.26
C ARG A 2 -6.68 -13.70 77.17
N CYS A 3 -6.72 -12.65 76.35
CA CYS A 3 -7.22 -11.32 76.70
C CYS A 3 -6.77 -10.28 75.65
N LEU A 4 -7.74 -9.51 75.14
CA LEU A 4 -7.57 -8.16 74.59
C LEU A 4 -6.94 -7.25 75.68
N PRO A 5 -6.23 -6.12 75.39
CA PRO A 5 -6.88 -4.92 74.84
C PRO A 5 -6.01 -3.90 74.03
N VAL A 6 -6.71 -3.14 73.15
CA VAL A 6 -6.74 -1.66 73.01
C VAL A 6 -5.43 -0.82 72.86
N LEU A 7 -5.43 0.05 71.82
CA LEU A 7 -5.05 1.49 71.81
C LEU A 7 -3.94 1.95 70.81
N LEU A 8 -4.39 2.57 69.70
CA LEU A 8 -4.05 3.94 69.20
C LEU A 8 -2.57 4.31 68.94
N LEU A 9 -2.18 4.52 67.67
CA LEU A 9 -1.55 5.77 67.18
C LEU A 9 -1.23 5.77 65.68
N LEU A 10 -1.45 6.96 65.11
CA LEU A 10 -1.26 7.45 63.76
C LEU A 10 0.16 7.24 63.21
N PHE A 11 0.28 6.86 61.93
CA PHE A 11 1.27 7.44 61.02
C PHE A 11 0.76 7.41 59.59
N SER A 12 0.47 8.60 59.08
CA SER A 12 0.36 8.90 57.66
C SER A 12 1.71 8.67 57.00
N THR A 13 1.77 7.86 55.96
CA THR A 13 2.77 8.04 54.91
C THR A 13 2.14 7.71 53.57
N ALA A 14 1.90 8.78 52.83
CA ALA A 14 1.50 8.75 51.44
C ALA A 14 2.58 8.04 50.61
N CYS A 15 2.18 7.00 49.90
CA CYS A 15 2.78 6.67 48.61
C CYS A 15 1.69 6.74 47.56
N GLN A 16 1.51 7.97 47.09
CA GLN A 16 0.88 8.31 45.84
C GLN A 16 1.60 7.54 44.72
N SER A 17 0.99 6.47 44.22
CA SER A 17 1.15 6.10 42.81
C SER A 17 -0.22 5.76 42.26
N ASN A 18 -1.08 6.79 42.26
CA ASN A 18 -2.28 6.79 41.45
C ASN A 18 -1.82 6.86 39.99
N SER A 19 -1.43 5.72 39.42
CA SER A 19 -1.32 5.51 37.99
C SER A 19 -2.74 5.48 37.42
N ASN A 20 -3.41 6.64 37.55
CA ASN A 20 -4.65 6.94 36.86
C ASN A 20 -4.26 7.17 35.41
N SER A 21 -4.00 6.06 34.71
CA SER A 21 -4.02 5.93 33.26
C SER A 21 -5.46 6.16 32.83
N SER A 22 -5.89 7.42 32.96
CA SER A 22 -7.04 7.93 32.25
C SER A 22 -6.70 7.72 30.78
N SER A 23 -7.33 6.71 30.19
CA SER A 23 -7.48 6.50 28.75
C SER A 23 -8.21 7.70 28.14
N ARG A 24 -7.61 8.90 28.26
CA ARG A 24 -7.99 10.09 27.53
C ARG A 24 -7.80 9.71 26.07
N GLY A 25 -8.82 9.91 25.25
CA GLY A 25 -8.88 9.44 23.86
C GLY A 25 -7.67 9.91 23.05
N ILE A 26 -6.59 9.14 23.11
CA ILE A 26 -5.36 9.37 22.37
C ILE A 26 -5.45 8.43 21.17
N ILE A 27 -5.54 9.01 19.99
CA ILE A 27 -5.64 8.30 18.72
C ILE A 27 -4.31 8.46 18.00
N ILE A 28 -3.64 7.35 17.71
CA ILE A 28 -2.35 7.37 16.99
C ILE A 28 -2.63 7.22 15.50
N VAL A 29 -2.11 8.16 14.70
CA VAL A 29 -2.15 8.09 13.24
C VAL A 29 -0.89 7.40 12.77
N ASN A 30 -1.05 6.26 12.10
CA ASN A 30 0.05 5.47 11.56
C ASN A 30 0.24 5.72 10.07
N SER A 31 1.46 5.45 9.59
CA SER A 31 1.75 5.50 8.16
C SER A 31 1.03 4.37 7.43
N PRO A 32 0.24 4.65 6.38
CA PRO A 32 -0.39 3.60 5.58
C PRO A 32 0.63 2.87 4.69
N VAL A 33 1.78 3.48 4.41
CA VAL A 33 2.78 2.98 3.45
C VAL A 33 4.21 3.25 3.94
N THR A 34 5.17 2.49 3.44
CA THR A 34 6.60 2.79 3.61
C THR A 34 7.02 3.79 2.54
N GLY A 35 7.63 4.90 2.93
CA GLY A 35 8.00 5.97 2.00
C GLY A 35 8.73 7.14 2.67
N GLU A 36 8.93 8.22 1.94
CA GLU A 36 9.53 9.45 2.47
C GLU A 36 8.47 10.53 2.67
N VAL A 37 8.45 11.17 3.83
CA VAL A 37 7.48 12.26 4.11
C VAL A 37 7.86 13.47 3.28
N ARG A 38 7.02 13.85 2.32
CA ARG A 38 7.26 15.03 1.48
C ARG A 38 6.79 16.29 2.16
N ARG A 39 5.57 16.26 2.68
CA ARG A 39 4.92 17.45 3.26
C ARG A 39 4.08 17.07 4.44
N VAL A 40 4.13 17.94 5.45
CA VAL A 40 3.24 17.93 6.60
C VAL A 40 2.17 18.99 6.34
N LEU A 41 0.91 18.59 6.25
CA LEU A 41 -0.22 19.47 5.90
C LEU A 41 -0.87 20.12 7.14
N VAL A 42 -0.52 19.66 8.34
CA VAL A 42 -1.13 20.06 9.60
C VAL A 42 -0.10 20.51 10.63
N ARG A 43 -0.52 21.27 11.63
CA ARG A 43 0.33 21.74 12.73
C ARG A 43 -0.16 21.15 14.05
N GLU A 44 0.74 21.06 15.02
CA GLU A 44 0.35 20.76 16.41
C GLU A 44 -0.64 21.82 16.91
N GLY A 45 -1.66 21.37 17.64
CA GLY A 45 -2.79 22.18 18.08
C GLY A 45 -3.88 22.42 17.03
N ALA A 46 -3.73 21.94 15.79
CA ALA A 46 -4.77 22.05 14.78
C ALA A 46 -5.89 21.03 15.00
N SER A 47 -7.14 21.47 14.89
CA SER A 47 -8.32 20.58 14.83
C SER A 47 -8.43 19.98 13.43
N VAL A 48 -8.65 18.66 13.36
CA VAL A 48 -8.75 17.88 12.13
C VAL A 48 -9.99 16.99 12.18
N ASN A 49 -10.67 16.84 11.04
CA ASN A 49 -11.81 15.94 10.90
C ASN A 49 -11.35 14.52 10.59
N GLU A 50 -12.22 13.53 10.82
CA GLU A 50 -12.00 12.17 10.34
C GLU A 50 -11.75 12.16 8.82
N GLY A 51 -10.74 11.42 8.38
CA GLY A 51 -10.34 11.35 6.98
C GLY A 51 -9.58 12.57 6.45
N ALA A 52 -9.31 13.60 7.28
CA ALA A 52 -8.52 14.76 6.87
C ALA A 52 -7.08 14.36 6.48
N ALA A 53 -6.57 14.95 5.41
CA ALA A 53 -5.20 14.75 4.95
C ALA A 53 -4.21 15.39 5.93
N LEU A 54 -3.33 14.59 6.53
CA LEU A 54 -2.35 15.06 7.51
C LEU A 54 -0.92 15.11 6.93
N PHE A 55 -0.55 14.09 6.16
CA PHE A 55 0.80 13.94 5.61
C PHE A 55 0.76 13.48 4.15
N GLU A 56 1.71 13.94 3.36
CA GLU A 56 1.99 13.41 2.03
C GLU A 56 3.27 12.58 2.08
N ILE A 57 3.17 11.31 1.69
CA ILE A 57 4.25 10.34 1.74
C ILE A 57 4.55 9.87 0.32
N ALA A 58 5.78 10.06 -0.10
CA ALA A 58 6.32 9.58 -1.35
C ALA A 58 6.64 8.09 -1.26
N VAL A 59 5.93 7.27 -2.02
CA VAL A 59 6.26 5.86 -2.20
C VAL A 59 7.01 5.70 -3.51
N ILE A 60 8.25 5.23 -3.42
CA ILE A 60 8.99 4.75 -4.58
C ILE A 60 8.44 3.37 -4.90
N SER A 61 7.57 3.30 -5.90
CA SER A 61 7.11 2.02 -6.43
C SER A 61 8.15 1.53 -7.45
N GLU A 62 8.90 0.50 -7.07
CA GLU A 62 9.87 -0.15 -7.94
C GLU A 62 9.11 -1.02 -8.96
N ALA A 63 8.74 -0.44 -10.09
CA ALA A 63 8.37 -1.22 -11.26
C ALA A 63 9.58 -2.10 -11.67
N PRO A 64 9.38 -3.33 -12.18
CA PRO A 64 10.47 -4.22 -12.53
C PRO A 64 11.44 -3.50 -13.49
N THR A 65 12.66 -3.30 -13.03
CA THR A 65 13.64 -2.38 -13.64
C THR A 65 14.41 -3.08 -14.75
N VAL A 66 14.00 -2.85 -16.00
CA VAL A 66 14.98 -2.77 -17.10
C VAL A 66 15.69 -1.43 -16.93
N LYS A 67 16.95 -1.45 -16.46
CA LYS A 67 17.76 -0.24 -16.26
C LYS A 67 17.92 0.51 -17.59
N PRO A 68 17.44 1.75 -17.75
CA PRO A 68 17.66 2.51 -18.97
C PRO A 68 19.10 3.00 -19.04
N SER A 69 19.71 2.95 -20.22
CA SER A 69 21.00 3.60 -20.46
C SER A 69 20.81 5.12 -20.50
N PRO A 70 21.71 5.92 -19.89
CA PRO A 70 21.69 7.37 -20.03
C PRO A 70 21.77 7.76 -21.52
N GLY A 71 20.76 8.49 -22.03
CA GLY A 71 20.72 8.99 -23.42
C GLY A 71 19.68 8.33 -24.34
N GLU A 72 18.90 7.35 -23.88
CA GLU A 72 17.87 6.73 -24.71
C GLU A 72 16.64 7.64 -24.95
N ASP A 73 16.28 7.79 -26.22
CA ASP A 73 15.10 8.51 -26.72
C ASP A 73 13.82 8.06 -25.98
N PRO A 74 13.03 8.98 -25.41
CA PRO A 74 11.77 8.65 -24.72
C PRO A 74 10.80 7.83 -25.57
N GLN A 75 10.80 8.02 -26.90
CA GLN A 75 9.98 7.20 -27.80
C GLN A 75 10.48 5.76 -27.88
N GLN A 76 11.79 5.54 -27.95
CA GLN A 76 12.38 4.20 -28.00
C GLN A 76 12.20 3.45 -26.67
N ARG A 77 12.23 4.16 -25.54
CA ARG A 77 11.88 3.59 -24.23
C ARG A 77 10.42 3.15 -24.21
N ALA A 78 9.50 4.03 -24.58
CA ALA A 78 8.07 3.73 -24.60
C ALA A 78 7.73 2.59 -25.59
N ALA A 79 8.41 2.52 -26.74
CA ALA A 79 8.24 1.43 -27.70
C ALA A 79 8.63 0.07 -27.11
N ARG A 80 9.75 0.00 -26.37
CA ARG A 80 10.15 -1.23 -25.67
C ARG A 80 9.20 -1.61 -24.54
N THR A 81 8.61 -0.64 -23.85
CA THR A 81 7.57 -0.91 -22.86
C THR A 81 6.33 -1.54 -23.52
N VAL A 82 5.94 -1.08 -24.71
CA VAL A 82 4.84 -1.68 -25.48
C VAL A 82 5.19 -3.10 -25.92
N GLU A 83 6.40 -3.34 -26.43
CA GLU A 83 6.86 -4.66 -26.83
C GLU A 83 6.88 -5.65 -25.66
N ALA A 84 7.40 -5.24 -24.50
CA ALA A 84 7.38 -6.04 -23.28
C ALA A 84 5.94 -6.39 -22.86
N ALA A 85 5.04 -5.40 -22.88
CA ALA A 85 3.64 -5.62 -22.52
C ALA A 85 2.92 -6.56 -23.51
N GLN A 86 3.27 -6.53 -24.80
CA GLN A 86 2.75 -7.49 -25.79
C GLN A 86 3.26 -8.91 -25.51
N SER A 87 4.54 -9.07 -25.20
CA SER A 87 5.11 -10.36 -24.79
C SER A 87 4.41 -10.93 -23.56
N ASP A 88 4.08 -10.07 -22.58
CA ASP A 88 3.37 -10.50 -21.38
C ASP A 88 1.91 -10.91 -21.65
N ILE A 89 1.24 -10.26 -22.61
CA ILE A 89 -0.07 -10.73 -23.10
C ILE A 89 0.07 -12.13 -23.69
N GLU A 90 1.07 -12.37 -24.54
CA GLU A 90 1.26 -13.68 -25.18
C GLU A 90 1.52 -14.78 -24.16
N LYS A 91 2.39 -14.52 -23.18
CA LYS A 91 2.63 -15.46 -22.06
C LYS A 91 1.36 -15.72 -21.26
N ALA A 92 0.60 -14.68 -20.93
CA ALA A 92 -0.64 -14.83 -20.16
C ALA A 92 -1.72 -15.59 -20.96
N ARG A 93 -1.80 -15.39 -22.29
CA ARG A 93 -2.69 -16.16 -23.17
C ARG A 93 -2.30 -17.63 -23.20
N ALA A 94 -1.01 -17.93 -23.35
CA ALA A 94 -0.51 -19.30 -23.33
C ALA A 94 -0.84 -20.00 -22.01
N GLU A 95 -0.73 -19.29 -20.88
CA GLU A 95 -1.09 -19.81 -19.56
C GLU A 95 -2.60 -20.10 -19.43
N VAL A 96 -3.47 -19.22 -19.96
CA VAL A 96 -4.93 -19.47 -20.02
C VAL A 96 -5.24 -20.73 -20.82
N VAL A 97 -4.65 -20.88 -22.01
CA VAL A 97 -4.87 -22.07 -22.86
C VAL A 97 -4.38 -23.33 -22.16
N ARG A 98 -3.20 -23.29 -21.53
CA ARG A 98 -2.64 -24.44 -20.79
C ARG A 98 -3.57 -24.89 -19.67
N THR A 99 -4.04 -23.95 -18.86
CA THR A 99 -4.91 -24.24 -17.71
C THR A 99 -6.32 -24.66 -18.16
N GLU A 100 -6.82 -24.12 -19.27
CA GLU A 100 -8.07 -24.57 -19.89
C GLU A 100 -8.01 -26.02 -20.35
N ILE A 101 -6.91 -26.42 -21.01
CA ILE A 101 -6.70 -27.81 -21.42
C ILE A 101 -6.73 -28.75 -20.21
N GLU A 102 -6.13 -28.36 -19.09
CA GLU A 102 -6.12 -29.19 -17.89
C GLU A 102 -7.53 -29.34 -17.27
N VAL A 103 -8.32 -28.27 -17.23
CA VAL A 103 -9.72 -28.34 -16.81
C VAL A 103 -10.51 -29.27 -17.74
N ASN A 104 -10.34 -29.13 -19.06
CA ASN A 104 -11.01 -29.97 -20.05
C ASN A 104 -10.58 -31.44 -19.96
N ARG A 105 -9.33 -31.71 -19.60
CA ARG A 105 -8.80 -33.06 -19.41
C ARG A 105 -9.35 -33.71 -18.13
N LEU A 106 -9.41 -32.97 -17.03
CA LEU A 106 -9.86 -33.49 -15.74
C LEU A 106 -11.38 -33.65 -15.65
N THR A 107 -12.15 -32.83 -16.36
CA THR A 107 -13.63 -32.88 -16.33
C THR A 107 -14.19 -34.27 -16.62
N PRO A 108 -13.82 -34.96 -17.72
CA PRO A 108 -14.32 -36.31 -17.98
C PRO A 108 -13.75 -37.35 -17.00
N LEU A 109 -12.51 -37.19 -16.53
CA LEU A 109 -11.88 -38.13 -15.59
C LEU A 109 -12.55 -38.09 -14.20
N VAL A 110 -12.99 -36.92 -13.76
CA VAL A 110 -13.79 -36.82 -12.53
C VAL A 110 -15.19 -37.39 -12.75
N ALA A 111 -15.79 -37.16 -13.91
CA ALA A 111 -17.11 -37.70 -14.25
C ALA A 111 -17.13 -39.23 -14.32
N SER A 112 -16.03 -39.87 -14.75
CA SER A 112 -15.87 -41.33 -14.74
C SER A 112 -15.42 -41.88 -13.37
N GLY A 113 -15.04 -41.03 -12.43
CA GLY A 113 -14.52 -41.41 -11.11
C GLY A 113 -13.02 -41.77 -11.09
N ASP A 114 -12.31 -41.58 -12.19
CA ASP A 114 -10.87 -41.84 -12.33
C ASP A 114 -9.99 -40.74 -11.74
N ALA A 115 -10.57 -39.58 -11.40
CA ALA A 115 -9.89 -38.47 -10.74
C ALA A 115 -10.74 -37.85 -9.60
N PRO A 116 -10.12 -37.30 -8.55
CA PRO A 116 -10.83 -36.66 -7.46
C PRO A 116 -11.35 -35.26 -7.84
N GLN A 117 -12.54 -34.90 -7.34
CA GLN A 117 -13.16 -33.57 -7.56
C GLN A 117 -12.23 -32.41 -7.18
N ALA A 118 -11.49 -32.54 -6.07
CA ALA A 118 -10.55 -31.52 -5.61
C ALA A 118 -9.47 -31.17 -6.65
N GLN A 119 -9.10 -32.12 -7.52
CA GLN A 119 -8.11 -31.86 -8.57
C GLN A 119 -8.71 -31.00 -9.69
N LEU A 120 -9.97 -31.25 -10.08
CA LEU A 120 -10.68 -30.41 -11.04
C LEU A 120 -10.93 -29.00 -10.48
N ASP A 121 -11.26 -28.89 -9.20
CA ASP A 121 -11.45 -27.60 -8.54
C ASP A 121 -10.14 -26.79 -8.49
N GLY A 122 -9.01 -27.45 -8.20
CA GLY A 122 -7.67 -26.85 -8.28
C GLY A 122 -7.34 -26.33 -9.69
N ALA A 123 -7.61 -27.14 -10.72
CA ALA A 123 -7.38 -26.73 -12.11
C ALA A 123 -8.27 -25.54 -12.53
N ARG A 124 -9.53 -25.50 -12.08
CA ARG A 124 -10.43 -24.35 -12.31
C ARG A 124 -9.90 -23.08 -11.65
N ALA A 125 -9.43 -23.18 -10.40
CA ALA A 125 -8.81 -22.05 -9.71
C ALA A 125 -7.52 -21.56 -10.39
N GLU A 126 -6.75 -22.46 -11.01
CA GLU A 126 -5.60 -22.08 -11.86
C GLU A 126 -6.04 -21.35 -13.12
N TYR A 127 -7.06 -21.84 -13.82
CA TYR A 127 -7.63 -21.21 -15.00
C TYR A 127 -8.15 -19.79 -14.70
N GLU A 128 -8.87 -19.60 -13.59
CA GLU A 128 -9.34 -18.28 -13.16
C GLU A 128 -8.19 -17.31 -12.87
N ARG A 129 -7.14 -17.79 -12.19
CA ARG A 129 -5.91 -17.01 -11.95
C ARG A 129 -5.21 -16.64 -13.25
N ALA A 130 -5.15 -17.56 -14.22
CA ALA A 130 -4.58 -17.29 -15.55
C ALA A 130 -5.38 -16.21 -16.28
N GLN A 131 -6.72 -16.27 -16.25
CA GLN A 131 -7.57 -15.24 -16.83
C GLN A 131 -7.38 -13.86 -16.18
N GLN A 132 -7.22 -13.81 -14.85
CA GLN A 132 -6.92 -12.56 -14.14
C GLN A 132 -5.59 -11.96 -14.61
N ARG A 133 -4.55 -12.78 -14.75
CA ARG A 133 -3.25 -12.34 -15.27
C ARG A 133 -3.35 -11.81 -16.71
N LEU A 134 -4.16 -12.47 -17.56
CA LEU A 134 -4.40 -11.99 -18.92
C LEU A 134 -5.05 -10.60 -18.93
N ARG A 135 -6.07 -10.37 -18.08
CA ARG A 135 -6.70 -9.04 -17.93
C ARG A 135 -5.70 -7.99 -17.46
N GLN A 136 -4.86 -8.32 -16.49
CA GLN A 136 -3.81 -7.42 -16.00
C GLN A 136 -2.80 -7.06 -17.10
N ALA A 137 -2.35 -8.05 -17.88
CA ALA A 137 -1.43 -7.84 -19.00
C ALA A 137 -2.05 -6.96 -20.10
N GLN A 138 -3.34 -7.14 -20.40
CA GLN A 138 -4.07 -6.29 -21.34
C GLN A 138 -4.14 -4.83 -20.87
N SER A 139 -4.47 -4.60 -19.60
CA SER A 139 -4.48 -3.24 -19.02
C SER A 139 -3.08 -2.61 -19.03
N ALA A 140 -2.04 -3.39 -18.72
CA ALA A 140 -0.66 -2.92 -18.79
C ALA A 140 -0.26 -2.51 -20.22
N ALA A 141 -0.66 -3.27 -21.24
CA ALA A 141 -0.40 -2.93 -22.64
C ALA A 141 -1.15 -1.66 -23.09
N GLN A 142 -2.39 -1.47 -22.64
CA GLN A 142 -3.13 -0.22 -22.90
C GLN A 142 -2.40 0.99 -22.31
N ASN A 143 -1.92 0.88 -21.07
CA ASN A 143 -1.15 1.93 -20.42
C ASN A 143 0.18 2.20 -21.14
N ALA A 144 0.88 1.15 -21.58
CA ALA A 144 2.12 1.27 -22.36
C ALA A 144 1.88 1.99 -23.70
N GLN A 145 0.77 1.69 -24.38
CA GLN A 145 0.38 2.37 -25.62
C GLN A 145 0.07 3.84 -25.39
N ALA A 146 -0.67 4.17 -24.32
CA ALA A 146 -0.94 5.55 -23.94
C ALA A 146 0.37 6.32 -23.66
N GLY A 147 1.33 5.68 -22.98
CA GLY A 147 2.66 6.24 -22.74
C GLY A 147 3.45 6.51 -24.04
N LEU A 148 3.36 5.63 -25.04
CA LEU A 148 3.98 5.83 -26.35
C LEU A 148 3.36 7.00 -27.11
N VAL A 149 2.04 7.17 -27.06
CA VAL A 149 1.35 8.32 -27.68
C VAL A 149 1.79 9.62 -27.01
N ALA A 150 1.85 9.65 -25.67
CA ALA A 150 2.33 10.82 -24.92
C ALA A 150 3.78 11.17 -25.26
N ALA A 151 4.66 10.17 -25.44
CA ALA A 151 6.06 10.38 -25.85
C ALA A 151 6.21 10.88 -27.31
N ARG A 152 5.18 10.76 -28.15
CA ARG A 152 5.18 11.22 -29.54
C ARG A 152 4.66 12.64 -29.74
N GLN A 153 3.96 13.21 -28.75
CA GLN A 153 3.42 14.56 -28.88
C GLN A 153 4.56 15.59 -28.77
N PRO A 154 4.71 16.51 -29.76
CA PRO A 154 5.64 17.63 -29.63
C PRO A 154 5.15 18.52 -28.49
N THR A 155 5.97 18.70 -27.47
CA THR A 155 5.63 19.42 -26.24
C THR A 155 5.28 20.89 -26.50
N ALA A 156 4.01 21.18 -26.81
CA ALA A 156 3.43 22.51 -26.70
C ALA A 156 2.59 22.54 -25.41
N GLN A 157 3.18 23.11 -24.36
CA GLN A 157 2.58 23.33 -23.03
C GLN A 157 2.02 22.09 -22.31
N GLN A 158 2.92 21.18 -21.96
CA GLN A 158 2.84 20.49 -20.66
C GLN A 158 4.15 20.78 -19.92
N PRO A 159 4.12 21.11 -18.62
CA PRO A 159 5.35 21.06 -17.82
C PRO A 159 5.95 19.67 -18.04
N ALA A 160 7.23 19.65 -18.40
CA ALA A 160 7.95 18.44 -18.77
C ALA A 160 7.53 17.26 -17.87
N PRO A 161 7.10 16.10 -18.41
CA PRO A 161 7.15 14.89 -17.62
C PRO A 161 8.62 14.75 -17.18
N PRO A 162 8.91 14.66 -15.87
CA PRO A 162 10.29 14.52 -15.42
C PRO A 162 10.86 13.28 -16.11
N SER A 163 11.98 13.49 -16.80
CA SER A 163 12.81 12.50 -17.45
C SER A 163 12.71 11.15 -16.73
N ALA A 164 12.13 10.15 -17.40
CA ALA A 164 11.90 8.82 -16.84
C ALA A 164 13.23 8.09 -16.56
N THR A 165 13.85 8.43 -15.44
CA THR A 165 14.78 7.61 -14.63
C THR A 165 14.62 8.00 -13.15
N ALA A 166 13.46 8.53 -12.77
CA ALA A 166 13.12 8.71 -11.36
C ALA A 166 12.10 7.62 -11.00
N PRO A 167 12.25 6.95 -9.83
CA PRO A 167 11.22 6.06 -9.33
C PRO A 167 9.86 6.75 -9.41
N THR A 168 8.83 6.06 -9.87
CA THR A 168 7.47 6.60 -9.87
C THR A 168 7.10 6.89 -8.43
N GLU A 169 7.25 8.15 -8.07
CA GLU A 169 6.98 8.65 -6.76
C GLU A 169 5.46 8.83 -6.66
N GLN A 170 4.80 7.81 -6.16
CA GLN A 170 3.38 7.90 -5.88
C GLN A 170 3.22 8.59 -4.53
N LEU A 171 2.68 9.81 -4.54
CA LEU A 171 2.32 10.50 -3.30
C LEU A 171 1.05 9.87 -2.73
N VAL A 172 1.20 9.23 -1.56
CA VAL A 172 0.12 8.65 -0.78
C VAL A 172 -0.15 9.57 0.40
N THR A 173 -1.41 9.97 0.57
CA THR A 173 -1.82 10.83 1.67
C THR A 173 -2.17 10.00 2.91
N ALA A 174 -1.47 10.21 4.02
CA ALA A 174 -1.88 9.68 5.31
C ALA A 174 -3.00 10.56 5.89
N ARG A 175 -4.10 9.92 6.28
CA ARG A 175 -5.32 10.58 6.75
C ARG A 175 -5.55 10.33 8.24
N ALA A 176 -6.23 11.28 8.89
CA ALA A 176 -6.70 11.13 10.27
C ALA A 176 -7.71 9.97 10.35
N SER A 177 -7.53 9.06 11.31
CA SER A 177 -8.45 7.95 11.55
C SER A 177 -9.73 8.36 12.29
N SER A 178 -9.73 9.51 12.97
CA SER A 178 -10.92 10.09 13.62
C SER A 178 -10.74 11.60 13.80
N ALA A 179 -11.84 12.32 14.05
CA ALA A 179 -11.80 13.75 14.34
C ALA A 179 -11.13 14.02 15.71
N GLY A 180 -10.36 15.11 15.80
CA GLY A 180 -9.68 15.49 17.04
C GLY A 180 -8.65 16.59 16.85
N THR A 181 -7.93 16.95 17.91
CA THR A 181 -6.85 17.94 17.86
C THR A 181 -5.49 17.26 17.80
N VAL A 182 -4.61 17.71 16.91
CA VAL A 182 -3.23 17.20 16.79
C VAL A 182 -2.45 17.56 18.05
N SER A 183 -2.10 16.56 18.87
CA SER A 183 -1.37 16.77 20.12
C SER A 183 0.13 16.78 19.92
N ALA A 184 0.67 15.95 19.02
CA ALA A 184 2.10 15.85 18.75
C ALA A 184 2.35 15.28 17.34
N ILE A 185 3.36 15.79 16.66
CA ILE A 185 3.84 15.27 15.37
C ILE A 185 5.25 14.70 15.58
N SER A 186 5.44 13.42 15.28
CA SER A 186 6.71 12.70 15.55
C SER A 186 7.60 12.57 14.31
N ILE A 187 7.23 13.20 13.20
CA ILE A 187 7.93 13.10 11.92
C ILE A 187 8.22 14.47 11.30
N GLN A 188 9.34 14.56 10.58
CA GLN A 188 9.74 15.76 9.85
C GLN A 188 9.67 15.55 8.32
N PRO A 189 9.42 16.62 7.54
CA PRO A 189 9.60 16.56 6.08
C PRO A 189 11.01 16.07 5.71
N GLY A 190 11.11 15.12 4.80
CA GLY A 190 12.35 14.44 4.41
C GLY A 190 12.67 13.17 5.21
N GLN A 191 11.91 12.86 6.27
CA GLN A 191 12.12 11.66 7.06
C GLN A 191 11.52 10.43 6.38
N ARG A 192 12.27 9.32 6.36
CA ARG A 192 11.79 8.02 5.87
C ARG A 192 10.92 7.35 6.94
N VAL A 193 9.75 6.89 6.55
CA VAL A 193 8.76 6.22 7.41
C VAL A 193 8.42 4.83 6.89
N THR A 194 8.09 3.92 7.79
CA THR A 194 7.67 2.54 7.48
C THR A 194 6.16 2.38 7.65
N ALA A 195 5.54 1.48 6.88
CA ALA A 195 4.13 1.15 7.04
C ALA A 195 3.84 0.70 8.49
N GLY A 196 2.81 1.27 9.11
CA GLY A 196 2.47 1.04 10.51
C GLY A 196 3.24 1.90 11.52
N GLN A 197 4.22 2.70 11.10
CA GLN A 197 4.95 3.59 12.01
C GLN A 197 4.05 4.73 12.50
N PRO A 198 4.05 5.07 13.80
CA PRO A 198 3.30 6.19 14.33
C PRO A 198 3.86 7.51 13.79
N LEU A 199 2.99 8.32 13.20
CA LEU A 199 3.33 9.61 12.58
C LEU A 199 2.92 10.78 13.47
N ALA A 200 1.72 10.71 14.04
CA ALA A 200 1.17 11.76 14.89
C ALA A 200 0.19 11.20 15.92
N THR A 201 -0.01 11.97 16.96
CA THR A 201 -0.94 11.68 18.04
C THR A 201 -2.05 12.71 18.02
N LEU A 202 -3.28 12.26 17.86
CA LEU A 202 -4.50 13.06 17.97
C LEU A 202 -5.12 12.85 19.36
N ARG A 203 -5.77 13.89 19.86
CA ARG A 203 -6.65 13.80 21.01
C ARG A 203 -8.09 13.90 20.52
N ALA A 204 -8.87 12.85 20.78
CA ALA A 204 -10.31 12.85 20.55
C ALA A 204 -10.94 14.00 21.36
N GLU A 205 -11.83 14.73 20.70
CA GLU A 205 -12.65 15.80 21.28
C GLU A 205 -13.99 15.23 21.74
#